data_AF-A0A673CG06-F1
#
_entry.id   AF-A0A673CG06-F1
#
_cell.length_a   1.000
_cell.length_b   1.000
_cell.length_c   1.000
_cell.angle_alpha   90.00
_cell.angle_beta   90.00
_cell.angle_gamma   90.00
#
_symmetry.space_group_name_H-M   'P 1'
#
loop_
_entity.id
_entity.type
_entity.pdbx_description
1 polymer ?
#
loop_
_entity_poly.entity_id
_entity_poly.type
_entity_poly.pdbx_seq_one_letter_code
_entity_poly.pdbx_strand_id
1 'polypeptide(L)'
;MAGWMWLRCILGPHLQRIHRSPNPSRLESSASALWSLSYYSSPLLLCYLYRKVLYNKMFFVSCVLTCISVFFLWKNSEYVQFVSILEETKQNHTPGNKPSSTIIYIFFLFSFLIVHSFGRRMLYPGSVRLLQKAMKSLLDQGRNKLVEEFDGQRNKLVACDGNEIDTMFVDRRRDRGENGQTLVICCEGNAGFYEIGCMNTPLEGGYSVLGWNHPGFVGSTGIPFPQNEANAMDVVIQFAVHKLGFQLSDIVIYAWSIGGFTASWAVMSYPEIQSLVLDASFDDLLPLALKVMPSNWRPLVQYTVRHYINLNNAEQLLKYQGPVLLIRRTRDEIITTADTEDIMSNRGNDLLLKLLQFRYPKIMTDEGIRVVRQWLAASNHIEEMSVYSGYEVDDDWCSSVLQSYQADRDVLFPWSVGEDMTLEGRRQLALFLARKYMRNFESTHCTPLPASEFHSPWRL
;
A
#
# COMPACT_ATOMS: atom_id res chain seq x y z
N MET A 1 43.51 -9.43 20.39
CA MET A 1 42.10 -9.09 20.14
C MET A 1 41.88 -7.94 19.14
N ALA A 2 42.85 -7.04 18.89
CA ALA A 2 42.69 -5.97 17.88
C ALA A 2 42.90 -6.40 16.41
N GLY A 3 43.62 -7.50 16.15
CA GLY A 3 43.91 -7.96 14.78
C GLY A 3 42.72 -8.61 14.05
N TRP A 4 41.73 -9.13 14.78
CA TRP A 4 40.57 -9.81 14.18
C TRP A 4 39.50 -8.83 13.66
N MET A 5 39.43 -7.62 14.21
CA MET A 5 38.57 -6.54 13.71
C MET A 5 39.07 -5.95 12.40
N TRP A 6 40.39 -5.94 12.18
CA TRP A 6 40.99 -5.48 10.92
C TRP A 6 40.67 -6.42 9.74
N LEU A 7 40.57 -7.73 9.97
CA LEU A 7 40.24 -8.69 8.92
C LEU A 7 38.79 -8.56 8.42
N ARG A 8 37.85 -8.17 9.29
CA ARG A 8 36.45 -7.86 8.89
C ARG A 8 36.30 -6.55 8.12
N CYS A 9 37.22 -5.59 8.27
CA CYS A 9 37.24 -4.39 7.43
C CYS A 9 37.73 -4.66 6.00
N ILE A 10 38.51 -5.73 5.79
CA ILE A 10 39.08 -6.10 4.49
C ILE A 10 38.19 -7.11 3.75
N LEU A 11 37.43 -7.95 4.47
CA LEU A 11 36.58 -9.01 3.91
C LEU A 11 35.07 -8.82 4.18
N GLY A 12 34.66 -7.68 4.75
CA GLY A 12 33.25 -7.29 4.93
C GLY A 12 32.55 -6.99 3.61
N PRO A 13 31.20 -6.95 3.58
CA PRO A 13 30.41 -7.08 2.36
C PRO A 13 30.81 -6.05 1.30
N HIS A 14 31.10 -6.55 0.10
CA HIS A 14 31.38 -5.77 -1.09
C HIS A 14 30.20 -4.85 -1.43
N LEU A 15 30.24 -3.61 -0.94
CA LEU A 15 29.41 -2.52 -1.45
C LEU A 15 29.92 -2.17 -2.86
N GLN A 16 29.25 -2.69 -3.89
CA GLN A 16 29.40 -2.14 -5.23
C GLN A 16 28.68 -0.79 -5.30
N ARG A 17 29.45 0.30 -5.34
CA ARG A 17 28.95 1.64 -5.68
C ARG A 17 29.87 2.25 -6.74
N ILE A 18 29.35 2.39 -7.95
CA ILE A 18 30.05 3.05 -9.05
C ILE A 18 29.80 4.56 -8.95
N HIS A 19 30.91 5.29 -8.83
CA HIS A 19 31.14 6.73 -8.98
C HIS A 19 30.55 7.72 -7.95
N ARG A 20 31.51 8.51 -7.44
CA ARG A 20 31.41 9.67 -6.54
C ARG A 20 31.15 10.92 -7.38
N SER A 21 30.38 11.87 -6.86
CA SER A 21 30.34 13.25 -7.37
C SER A 21 30.44 14.23 -6.17
N PRO A 22 31.13 15.38 -6.30
CA PRO A 22 31.53 16.23 -5.18
C PRO A 22 30.44 17.23 -4.76
N ASN A 23 30.62 17.83 -3.58
CA ASN A 23 29.71 18.80 -2.95
C ASN A 23 29.25 19.92 -3.92
N PRO A 24 27.97 20.31 -3.88
CA PRO A 24 27.44 21.36 -4.74
C PRO A 24 27.99 22.73 -4.30
N SER A 25 28.52 23.48 -5.27
CA SER A 25 28.89 24.89 -5.08
C SER A 25 27.65 25.79 -4.96
N ARG A 26 27.79 26.99 -4.38
CA ARG A 26 26.71 28.02 -4.25
C ARG A 26 26.00 28.38 -5.56
N LEU A 27 26.54 28.01 -6.72
CA LEU A 27 25.90 28.20 -8.01
C LEU A 27 24.76 27.20 -8.26
N GLU A 28 24.86 25.97 -7.74
CA GLU A 28 23.87 24.91 -7.94
C GLU A 28 22.59 25.12 -7.10
N SER A 29 22.69 25.75 -5.93
CA SER A 29 21.48 26.13 -5.15
C SER A 29 20.66 27.20 -5.87
N SER A 30 21.34 28.12 -6.56
CA SER A 30 20.70 29.16 -7.37
C SER A 30 20.06 28.59 -8.63
N ALA A 31 20.71 27.61 -9.28
CA ALA A 31 20.15 26.86 -10.39
C ALA A 31 18.96 25.99 -9.97
N SER A 32 19.00 25.36 -8.80
CA SER A 32 17.88 24.59 -8.21
C SER A 32 16.69 25.49 -7.83
N ALA A 33 16.95 26.71 -7.36
CA ALA A 33 15.90 27.68 -7.05
C ALA A 33 15.23 28.21 -8.33
N LEU A 34 16.03 28.51 -9.37
CA LEU A 34 15.53 28.89 -10.70
C LEU A 34 14.83 27.73 -11.42
N TRP A 35 15.29 26.50 -11.22
CA TRP A 35 14.64 25.27 -11.67
C TRP A 35 13.28 25.09 -11.00
N SER A 36 13.20 25.31 -9.68
CA SER A 36 11.91 25.26 -8.97
C SER A 36 10.98 26.38 -9.43
N LEU A 37 11.50 27.60 -9.60
CA LEU A 37 10.71 28.73 -10.11
C LEU A 37 10.20 28.47 -11.54
N SER A 38 10.99 27.87 -12.43
CA SER A 38 10.56 27.53 -13.79
C SER A 38 9.65 26.30 -13.86
N TYR A 39 9.82 25.33 -12.95
CA TYR A 39 8.96 24.15 -12.84
C TYR A 39 7.57 24.49 -12.28
N TYR A 40 7.47 25.49 -11.40
CA TYR A 40 6.21 25.90 -10.75
C TYR A 40 5.60 27.21 -11.29
N SER A 41 6.27 27.93 -12.20
CA SER A 41 5.68 29.11 -12.84
C SER A 41 4.98 28.74 -14.14
N SER A 42 3.72 29.15 -14.25
CA SER A 42 2.95 29.03 -15.49
C SER A 42 3.71 29.67 -16.66
N PRO A 43 3.75 29.05 -17.85
CA PRO A 43 4.28 29.68 -19.06
C PRO A 43 3.67 31.06 -19.33
N LEU A 44 2.44 31.30 -18.87
CA LEU A 44 1.76 32.60 -18.94
C LEU A 44 2.36 33.65 -18.02
N LEU A 45 2.89 33.27 -16.85
CA LEU A 45 3.56 34.19 -15.92
C LEU A 45 4.91 34.64 -16.50
N LEU A 46 5.62 33.71 -17.16
CA LEU A 46 6.84 34.00 -17.92
C LEU A 46 6.54 34.91 -19.13
N CYS A 47 5.46 34.65 -19.88
CA CYS A 47 4.99 35.53 -20.96
C CYS A 47 4.49 36.90 -20.46
N TYR A 48 3.92 36.98 -19.25
CA TYR A 48 3.48 38.21 -18.62
C TYR A 48 4.68 39.08 -18.17
N LEU A 49 5.69 38.46 -17.56
CA LEU A 49 6.95 39.11 -17.18
C LEU A 49 7.76 39.51 -18.42
N TYR A 50 7.73 38.70 -19.49
CA TYR A 50 8.26 38.99 -20.83
C TYR A 50 7.66 40.26 -21.45
N ARG A 51 6.39 40.56 -21.21
CA ARG A 51 5.72 41.77 -21.74
C ARG A 51 6.16 43.07 -21.04
N LYS A 52 6.79 42.98 -19.85
CA LYS A 52 7.14 44.14 -19.02
C LYS A 52 8.62 44.51 -18.96
N VAL A 53 9.54 43.66 -19.43
CA VAL A 53 10.99 43.93 -19.32
C VAL A 53 11.66 43.80 -20.68
N LEU A 54 12.09 44.94 -21.25
CA LEU A 54 12.68 45.01 -22.58
C LEU A 54 14.20 44.80 -22.60
N TYR A 55 14.63 44.04 -23.62
CA TYR A 55 15.81 44.17 -24.49
C TYR A 55 17.21 43.59 -24.13
N ASN A 56 17.55 42.61 -24.97
CA ASN A 56 18.85 42.19 -25.49
C ASN A 56 19.80 41.34 -24.63
N LYS A 57 20.27 40.24 -25.26
CA LYS A 57 21.15 39.14 -24.84
C LYS A 57 20.55 37.96 -24.05
N MET A 58 19.38 38.09 -23.42
CA MET A 58 18.69 36.94 -22.78
C MET A 58 17.79 36.11 -23.72
N PHE A 59 17.57 36.55 -24.97
CA PHE A 59 16.68 35.86 -25.91
C PHE A 59 17.13 34.43 -26.21
N PHE A 60 18.42 34.23 -26.49
CA PHE A 60 18.95 32.92 -26.83
C PHE A 60 18.94 31.96 -25.63
N VAL A 61 19.26 32.47 -24.42
CA VAL A 61 19.24 31.68 -23.18
C VAL A 61 17.81 31.33 -22.78
N SER A 62 16.84 32.25 -22.95
CA SER A 62 15.43 32.00 -22.69
C SER A 62 14.82 31.03 -23.71
N CYS A 63 15.17 31.13 -25.00
CA CYS A 63 14.78 30.15 -26.02
C CYS A 63 15.38 28.77 -25.74
N VAL A 64 16.66 28.68 -25.39
CA VAL A 64 17.29 27.40 -25.03
C VAL A 64 16.67 26.82 -23.76
N LEU A 65 16.44 27.62 -22.72
CA LEU A 65 15.77 27.17 -21.50
C LEU A 65 14.32 26.77 -21.75
N THR A 66 13.56 27.48 -22.58
CA THR A 66 12.19 27.09 -22.93
C THR A 66 12.16 25.85 -23.82
N CYS A 67 13.08 25.70 -24.77
CA CYS A 67 13.22 24.47 -25.54
C CYS A 67 13.64 23.29 -24.66
N ILE A 68 14.53 23.50 -23.69
CA ILE A 68 14.92 22.50 -22.68
C ILE A 68 13.72 22.15 -21.78
N SER A 69 12.99 23.14 -21.29
CA SER A 69 11.77 22.94 -20.49
C SER A 69 10.71 22.20 -21.28
N VAL A 70 10.48 22.55 -22.55
CA VAL A 70 9.54 21.87 -23.46
C VAL A 70 10.01 20.44 -23.76
N PHE A 71 11.30 20.21 -23.96
CA PHE A 71 11.89 18.88 -24.16
C PHE A 71 11.75 18.01 -22.91
N PHE A 72 11.97 18.56 -21.71
CA PHE A 72 11.77 17.86 -20.44
C PHE A 72 10.30 17.67 -20.09
N LEU A 73 9.40 18.59 -20.48
CA LEU A 73 7.95 18.42 -20.43
C LEU A 73 7.52 17.24 -21.31
N TRP A 74 8.04 17.12 -22.54
CA TRP A 74 7.74 15.99 -23.41
C TRP A 74 8.30 14.64 -22.92
N LYS A 75 9.35 14.65 -22.12
CA LYS A 75 9.90 13.47 -21.44
C LYS A 75 9.21 13.16 -20.10
N ASN A 76 8.42 14.11 -19.58
CA ASN A 76 7.71 13.94 -18.32
C ASN A 76 6.45 13.08 -18.56
N SER A 77 6.42 11.90 -17.97
CA SER A 77 5.31 10.95 -18.09
C SER A 77 3.97 11.54 -17.65
N GLU A 78 3.96 12.43 -16.64
CA GLU A 78 2.76 13.12 -16.16
C GLU A 78 2.25 14.15 -17.19
N TYR A 79 3.14 14.86 -17.88
CA TYR A 79 2.76 15.79 -18.95
C TYR A 79 2.28 15.05 -20.21
N VAL A 80 2.93 13.94 -20.58
CA VAL A 80 2.47 13.10 -21.69
C VAL A 80 1.09 12.51 -21.40
N GLN A 81 0.84 12.08 -20.17
CA GLN A 81 -0.47 11.62 -19.73
C GLN A 81 -1.50 12.76 -19.73
N PHE A 82 -1.12 13.97 -19.34
CA PHE A 82 -1.97 15.15 -19.47
C PHE A 82 -2.35 15.44 -20.94
N VAL A 83 -1.38 15.36 -21.85
CA VAL A 83 -1.61 15.57 -23.30
C VAL A 83 -2.47 14.46 -23.90
N SER A 84 -2.26 13.20 -23.54
CA SER A 84 -3.07 12.08 -24.06
C SER A 84 -4.54 12.19 -23.61
N ILE A 85 -4.77 12.58 -22.35
CA ILE A 85 -6.12 12.84 -21.83
C ILE A 85 -6.77 14.04 -22.53
N LEU A 86 -6.00 15.10 -22.82
CA LEU A 86 -6.46 16.24 -23.62
C LEU A 86 -6.90 15.81 -25.03
N GLU A 87 -6.15 14.91 -25.67
CA GLU A 87 -6.46 14.41 -27.01
C GLU A 87 -7.69 13.48 -27.01
N GLU A 88 -7.79 12.56 -26.05
CA GLU A 88 -8.94 11.67 -25.90
C GLU A 88 -10.24 12.44 -25.62
N THR A 89 -10.15 13.48 -24.78
CA THR A 89 -11.30 14.35 -24.47
C THR A 89 -11.68 15.22 -25.68
N LYS A 90 -10.71 15.62 -26.50
CA LYS A 90 -10.95 16.35 -27.75
C LYS A 90 -11.65 15.49 -28.80
N GLN A 91 -11.36 14.20 -28.85
CA GLN A 91 -12.04 13.25 -29.75
C GLN A 91 -13.49 12.99 -29.33
N ASN A 92 -13.79 13.06 -28.03
CA ASN A 92 -15.14 12.86 -27.49
C ASN A 92 -16.01 14.14 -27.44
N HIS A 93 -15.55 15.27 -28.00
CA HIS A 93 -16.28 16.55 -27.99
C HIS A 93 -17.38 16.62 -29.07
N THR A 94 -18.65 16.63 -28.66
CA THR A 94 -19.78 17.15 -29.46
C THR A 94 -20.24 18.53 -28.99
N PRO A 95 -20.82 19.38 -29.87
CA PRO A 95 -21.09 20.80 -29.58
C PRO A 95 -22.10 21.09 -28.44
N GLY A 96 -22.77 20.06 -27.90
CA GLY A 96 -23.81 20.18 -26.86
C GLY A 96 -23.31 20.19 -25.41
N ASN A 97 -22.04 19.89 -25.12
CA ASN A 97 -21.53 19.64 -23.75
C ASN A 97 -20.59 20.73 -23.18
N LYS A 98 -20.69 21.97 -23.66
CA LYS A 98 -19.75 23.07 -23.31
C LYS A 98 -19.57 23.42 -21.81
N PRO A 99 -20.60 23.39 -20.92
CA PRO A 99 -20.37 23.73 -19.51
C PRO A 99 -19.73 22.60 -18.70
N SER A 100 -19.98 21.33 -19.06
CA SER A 100 -19.47 20.17 -18.33
C SER A 100 -17.95 20.00 -18.49
N SER A 101 -17.40 20.27 -19.67
CA SER A 101 -15.96 20.13 -19.91
C SER A 101 -15.12 21.13 -19.13
N THR A 102 -15.53 22.40 -19.06
CA THR A 102 -14.78 23.45 -18.34
C THR A 102 -14.68 23.16 -16.84
N ILE A 103 -15.75 22.67 -16.23
CA ILE A 103 -15.75 22.26 -14.82
C ILE A 103 -14.81 21.07 -14.62
N ILE A 104 -14.83 20.07 -15.51
CA ILE A 104 -13.91 18.93 -15.45
C ILE A 104 -12.45 19.39 -15.54
N TYR A 105 -12.12 20.34 -16.43
CA TYR A 105 -10.76 20.90 -16.53
C TYR A 105 -10.31 21.62 -15.26
N ILE A 106 -11.21 22.39 -14.63
CA ILE A 106 -10.94 23.06 -13.35
C ILE A 106 -10.66 22.02 -12.27
N PHE A 107 -11.50 21.00 -12.15
CA PHE A 107 -11.30 19.91 -11.19
C PHE A 107 -9.99 19.18 -11.43
N PHE A 108 -9.66 18.88 -12.68
CA PHE A 108 -8.40 18.25 -13.06
C PHE A 108 -7.20 19.08 -12.60
N LEU A 109 -7.18 20.37 -12.93
CA LEU A 109 -6.07 21.25 -12.59
C LEU A 109 -5.90 21.41 -11.07
N PHE A 110 -6.98 21.64 -10.33
CA PHE A 110 -6.92 21.73 -8.87
C PHE A 110 -6.52 20.40 -8.23
N SER A 111 -7.02 19.27 -8.73
CA SER A 111 -6.67 17.94 -8.23
C SER A 111 -5.19 17.63 -8.46
N PHE A 112 -4.67 17.95 -9.65
CA PHE A 112 -3.25 17.89 -9.96
C PHE A 112 -2.43 18.72 -8.98
N LEU A 113 -2.80 20.00 -8.79
CA LEU A 113 -2.09 20.87 -7.85
C LEU A 113 -2.12 20.32 -6.43
N ILE A 114 -3.27 19.85 -5.94
CA ILE A 114 -3.42 19.27 -4.59
C ILE A 114 -2.51 18.06 -4.44
N VAL A 115 -2.57 17.10 -5.36
CA VAL A 115 -1.88 15.83 -5.21
C VAL A 115 -0.36 15.98 -5.28
N HIS A 116 0.14 16.84 -6.18
CA HIS A 116 1.58 17.10 -6.34
C HIS A 116 2.15 18.10 -5.32
N SER A 117 1.29 18.83 -4.57
CA SER A 117 1.73 19.76 -3.53
C SER A 117 1.63 19.20 -2.11
N PHE A 118 0.46 18.82 -1.62
CA PHE A 118 0.30 18.40 -0.22
C PHE A 118 -0.48 17.10 -0.05
N GLY A 119 -1.41 16.77 -0.95
CA GLY A 119 -2.27 15.59 -0.84
C GLY A 119 -1.48 14.29 -0.70
N ARG A 120 -0.51 14.05 -1.58
CA ARG A 120 0.37 12.87 -1.46
C ARG A 120 1.21 12.88 -0.18
N ARG A 121 1.68 14.06 0.27
CA ARG A 121 2.50 14.18 1.48
C ARG A 121 1.71 13.94 2.76
N MET A 122 0.41 14.29 2.77
CA MET A 122 -0.49 13.93 3.85
C MET A 122 -0.82 12.44 3.85
N LEU A 123 -0.97 11.85 2.66
CA LEU A 123 -1.25 10.43 2.52
C LEU A 123 -0.05 9.55 2.88
N TYR A 124 1.17 9.98 2.53
CA TYR A 124 2.45 9.30 2.83
C TYR A 124 3.42 10.25 3.54
N PRO A 125 3.17 10.60 4.80
CA PRO A 125 4.03 11.49 5.58
C PRO A 125 5.45 10.96 5.74
N GLY A 126 5.67 9.64 5.69
CA GLY A 126 7.01 9.04 5.71
C GLY A 126 7.92 9.49 4.56
N SER A 127 7.35 10.01 3.45
CA SER A 127 8.11 10.61 2.34
C SER A 127 8.56 12.06 2.61
N VAL A 128 8.11 12.68 3.71
CA VAL A 128 8.41 14.08 4.05
C VAL A 128 9.78 14.17 4.72
N ARG A 129 10.71 14.91 4.08
CA ARG A 129 12.10 15.07 4.55
C ARG A 129 12.23 15.54 6.00
N LEU A 130 11.31 16.37 6.48
CA LEU A 130 11.36 16.85 7.87
C LEU A 130 11.07 15.72 8.86
N LEU A 131 10.05 14.90 8.59
CA LEU A 131 9.74 13.72 9.41
C LEU A 131 10.90 12.72 9.39
N GLN A 132 11.45 12.44 8.19
CA GLN A 132 12.60 11.54 8.06
C GLN A 132 13.82 12.02 8.84
N LYS A 133 14.09 13.34 8.86
CA LYS A 133 15.16 13.91 9.68
C LYS A 133 14.89 13.74 11.18
N ALA A 134 13.65 13.95 11.62
CA ALA A 134 13.26 13.76 13.02
C ALA A 134 13.40 12.30 13.46
N MET A 135 13.09 11.35 12.57
CA MET A 135 13.16 9.92 12.85
C MET A 135 14.54 9.29 12.63
N LYS A 136 15.50 10.04 12.08
CA LYS A 136 16.80 9.51 11.63
C LYS A 136 17.51 8.66 12.69
N SER A 137 17.61 9.15 13.93
CA SER A 137 18.28 8.40 15.01
C SER A 137 17.60 7.07 15.29
N LEU A 138 16.27 7.05 15.32
CA LEU A 138 15.48 5.86 15.60
C LEU A 138 15.62 4.84 14.46
N LEU A 139 15.58 5.30 13.21
CA LEU A 139 15.76 4.44 12.03
C LEU A 139 17.18 3.88 11.94
N ASP A 140 18.20 4.68 12.27
CA ASP A 140 19.58 4.20 12.28
C ASP A 140 19.79 3.15 13.37
N GLN A 141 19.17 3.31 14.55
CA GLN A 141 19.16 2.29 15.61
C GLN A 141 18.45 1.01 15.19
N GLY A 142 17.23 1.12 14.63
CA GLY A 142 16.46 -0.04 14.15
C GLY A 142 17.19 -0.83 13.07
N ARG A 143 17.82 -0.12 12.12
CA ARG A 143 18.64 -0.75 11.08
C ARG A 143 19.87 -1.46 11.66
N ASN A 144 20.58 -0.81 12.59
CA ASN A 144 21.75 -1.43 13.23
C ASN A 144 21.35 -2.68 14.01
N LYS A 145 20.23 -2.65 14.73
CA LYS A 145 19.67 -3.81 15.42
C LYS A 145 19.44 -4.98 14.44
N LEU A 146 18.79 -4.71 13.30
CA LEU A 146 18.54 -5.73 12.26
C LEU A 146 19.84 -6.35 11.73
N VAL A 147 20.88 -5.54 11.53
CA VAL A 147 22.18 -6.03 11.02
C VAL A 147 22.96 -6.79 12.11
N GLU A 148 23.07 -6.22 13.30
CA GLU A 148 23.96 -6.72 14.35
C GLU A 148 23.38 -7.90 15.13
N GLU A 149 22.07 -7.89 15.40
CA GLU A 149 21.40 -8.92 16.20
C GLU A 149 20.78 -10.03 15.34
N PHE A 150 20.41 -9.72 14.08
CA PHE A 150 19.67 -10.65 13.21
C PHE A 150 20.40 -11.00 11.90
N ASP A 151 21.66 -10.61 11.73
CA ASP A 151 22.46 -10.82 10.51
C ASP A 151 21.76 -10.29 9.24
N GLY A 152 21.02 -9.19 9.40
CA GLY A 152 20.24 -8.57 8.34
C GLY A 152 21.10 -8.06 7.18
N GLN A 153 20.66 -8.35 5.96
CA GLN A 153 21.31 -7.96 4.72
C GLN A 153 20.53 -6.83 4.06
N ARG A 154 21.12 -5.63 4.08
CA ARG A 154 20.55 -4.46 3.42
C ARG A 154 20.86 -4.48 1.92
N ASN A 155 19.84 -4.27 1.09
CA ASN A 155 19.98 -4.23 -0.36
C ASN A 155 19.36 -2.97 -0.97
N LYS A 156 19.87 -2.58 -2.14
CA LYS A 156 19.34 -1.49 -2.97
C LYS A 156 18.85 -2.08 -4.28
N LEU A 157 17.53 -2.13 -4.46
CA LEU A 157 16.91 -2.69 -5.66
C LEU A 157 16.56 -1.57 -6.63
N VAL A 158 16.67 -1.78 -7.94
CA VAL A 158 16.30 -0.77 -8.94
C VAL A 158 15.01 -1.21 -9.62
N ALA A 159 13.92 -0.49 -9.37
CA ALA A 159 12.61 -0.74 -9.97
C ALA A 159 12.59 -0.36 -11.46
N CYS A 160 11.57 -0.80 -12.19
CA CYS A 160 11.44 -0.57 -13.63
C CYS A 160 11.31 0.91 -14.03
N ASP A 161 10.88 1.77 -13.10
CA ASP A 161 10.84 3.22 -13.27
C ASP A 161 12.15 3.93 -12.89
N GLY A 162 13.20 3.17 -12.58
CA GLY A 162 14.51 3.66 -12.21
C GLY A 162 14.64 4.09 -10.74
N ASN A 163 13.57 3.96 -9.93
CA ASN A 163 13.66 4.24 -8.51
C ASN A 163 14.49 3.18 -7.80
N GLU A 164 15.36 3.62 -6.89
CA GLU A 164 16.08 2.73 -6.00
C GLU A 164 15.25 2.48 -4.73
N ILE A 165 15.02 1.21 -4.39
CA ILE A 165 14.22 0.77 -3.24
C ILE A 165 15.16 0.20 -2.17
N ASP A 166 15.10 0.76 -0.96
CA ASP A 166 15.83 0.25 0.20
C ASP A 166 15.12 -0.95 0.80
N THR A 167 15.87 -2.03 1.02
CA THR A 167 15.34 -3.26 1.58
C THR A 167 16.27 -3.83 2.64
N MET A 168 15.71 -4.65 3.54
CA MET A 168 16.42 -5.42 4.55
C MET A 168 15.88 -6.84 4.55
N PHE A 169 16.77 -7.81 4.33
CA PHE A 169 16.45 -9.23 4.37
C PHE A 169 17.07 -9.89 5.60
N VAL A 170 16.28 -10.67 6.33
CA VAL A 170 16.76 -11.54 7.39
C VAL A 170 16.44 -12.99 7.02
N ASP A 171 17.48 -13.81 6.84
CA ASP A 171 17.35 -15.22 6.46
C ASP A 171 17.30 -16.11 7.71
N ARG A 172 16.17 -16.78 7.92
CA ARG A 172 15.96 -17.71 9.03
C ARG A 172 15.97 -19.17 8.61
N ARG A 173 16.25 -19.50 7.34
CA ARG A 173 16.24 -20.89 6.85
C ARG A 173 17.27 -21.80 7.54
N ARG A 174 18.30 -21.21 8.15
CA ARG A 174 19.35 -21.92 8.90
C ARG A 174 19.03 -22.10 10.38
N ASP A 175 17.97 -21.47 10.87
CA ASP A 175 17.56 -21.60 12.26
C ASP A 175 16.84 -22.95 12.47
N ARG A 176 16.73 -23.39 13.73
CA ARG A 176 16.13 -24.69 14.05
C ARG A 176 14.60 -24.76 13.85
N GLY A 177 13.95 -23.65 13.50
CA GLY A 177 12.48 -23.56 13.36
C GLY A 177 12.00 -23.70 11.92
N GLU A 178 10.82 -24.30 11.73
CA GLU A 178 10.24 -24.54 10.40
C GLU A 178 9.80 -23.24 9.70
N ASN A 179 9.40 -22.21 10.47
CA ASN A 179 8.93 -20.93 9.95
C ASN A 179 9.95 -20.21 9.07
N GLY A 180 11.24 -20.49 9.25
CA GLY A 180 12.31 -19.86 8.47
C GLY A 180 12.25 -20.16 6.97
N GLN A 181 11.56 -21.23 6.55
CA GLN A 181 11.36 -21.56 5.13
C GLN A 181 10.34 -20.66 4.44
N THR A 182 9.46 -20.03 5.21
CA THR A 182 8.49 -19.07 4.70
C THR A 182 9.08 -17.67 4.75
N LEU A 183 9.02 -16.94 3.64
CA LEU A 183 9.37 -15.53 3.57
C LEU A 183 8.15 -14.65 3.82
N VAL A 184 8.25 -13.74 4.78
CA VAL A 184 7.24 -12.68 4.97
C VAL A 184 7.76 -11.38 4.38
N ILE A 185 7.13 -10.90 3.30
CA ILE A 185 7.40 -9.58 2.72
C ILE A 185 6.48 -8.57 3.41
N CYS A 186 7.07 -7.54 4.01
CA CYS A 186 6.35 -6.61 4.88
C CYS A 186 6.09 -5.27 4.19
N CYS A 187 4.82 -4.90 4.02
CA CYS A 187 4.35 -3.65 3.44
C CYS A 187 3.94 -2.68 4.56
N GLU A 188 4.73 -1.63 4.73
CA GLU A 188 4.59 -0.67 5.82
C GLU A 188 3.38 0.27 5.67
N GLY A 189 3.07 0.97 6.77
CA GLY A 189 2.07 2.03 6.82
C GLY A 189 2.59 3.36 6.25
N ASN A 190 1.74 4.38 6.26
CA ASN A 190 2.01 5.66 5.61
C ASN A 190 3.14 6.52 6.23
N ALA A 191 3.50 6.22 7.46
CA ALA A 191 4.68 6.70 8.18
C ALA A 191 5.48 5.52 8.79
N GLY A 192 5.25 4.31 8.28
CA GLY A 192 5.98 3.12 8.65
C GLY A 192 7.30 3.03 7.87
N PHE A 193 8.27 2.39 8.50
CA PHE A 193 9.60 2.13 7.94
C PHE A 193 10.02 0.75 8.37
N TYR A 194 10.61 -0.04 7.49
CA TYR A 194 10.99 -1.41 7.83
C TYR A 194 11.91 -1.45 9.06
N GLU A 195 12.73 -0.42 9.28
CA GLU A 195 13.68 -0.36 10.39
C GLU A 195 13.03 -0.52 11.77
N ILE A 196 11.76 -0.12 11.91
CA ILE A 196 11.05 -0.07 13.20
C ILE A 196 9.57 -0.51 13.09
N GLY A 197 9.16 -0.99 11.93
CA GLY A 197 7.76 -1.20 11.58
C GLY A 197 7.31 -2.65 11.72
N CYS A 198 6.37 -3.01 10.85
CA CYS A 198 5.66 -4.27 10.89
C CYS A 198 6.56 -5.50 10.65
N MET A 199 7.77 -5.34 10.10
CA MET A 199 8.69 -6.47 9.89
C MET A 199 9.15 -7.17 11.18
N ASN A 200 9.09 -6.48 12.33
CA ASN A 200 9.47 -7.08 13.62
C ASN A 200 8.54 -8.22 14.03
N THR A 201 7.24 -8.11 13.72
CA THR A 201 6.22 -9.10 14.10
C THR A 201 6.51 -10.50 13.54
N PRO A 202 6.66 -10.71 12.22
CA PRO A 202 7.03 -12.02 11.68
C PRO A 202 8.48 -12.41 12.05
N LEU A 203 9.37 -11.45 12.26
CA LEU A 203 10.75 -11.75 12.66
C LEU A 203 10.81 -12.39 14.06
N GLU A 204 10.02 -11.87 15.01
CA GLU A 204 9.82 -12.46 16.34
C GLU A 204 9.10 -13.82 16.26
N GLY A 205 8.24 -14.01 15.25
CA GLY A 205 7.60 -15.29 14.93
C GLY A 205 8.54 -16.33 14.29
N GLY A 206 9.82 -16.01 14.08
CA GLY A 206 10.83 -16.93 13.55
C GLY A 206 10.81 -17.12 12.04
N TYR A 207 10.11 -16.25 11.29
CA TYR A 207 10.06 -16.29 9.83
C TYR A 207 11.31 -15.66 9.19
N SER A 208 11.63 -16.05 7.96
CA SER A 208 12.47 -15.20 7.11
C SER A 208 11.68 -13.95 6.75
N VAL A 209 12.30 -12.77 6.74
CA VAL A 209 11.58 -11.51 6.54
C VAL A 209 12.29 -10.61 5.55
N LEU A 210 11.52 -10.02 4.63
CA LEU A 210 11.98 -8.97 3.71
C LEU A 210 11.19 -7.69 3.97
N GLY A 211 11.83 -6.74 4.66
CA GLY A 211 11.32 -5.39 4.83
C GLY A 211 11.79 -4.49 3.70
N TRP A 212 10.97 -3.52 3.32
CA TRP A 212 11.30 -2.53 2.29
C TRP A 212 10.65 -1.18 2.61
N ASN A 213 11.25 -0.10 2.11
CA ASN A 213 10.72 1.25 2.28
C ASN A 213 10.07 1.73 0.99
N HIS A 214 8.86 2.30 1.10
CA HIS A 214 8.11 2.92 0.00
C HIS A 214 8.95 3.88 -0.85
N PRO A 215 8.63 4.09 -2.14
CA PRO A 215 9.23 5.16 -2.93
C PRO A 215 9.22 6.51 -2.21
N GLY A 216 10.39 7.15 -2.13
CA GLY A 216 10.59 8.42 -1.44
C GLY A 216 10.79 8.31 0.08
N PHE A 217 10.76 7.12 0.67
CA PHE A 217 11.02 6.91 2.11
C PHE A 217 12.49 6.64 2.35
N VAL A 218 13.16 7.58 3.02
CA VAL A 218 14.54 7.46 3.54
C VAL A 218 15.52 6.90 2.51
N GLY A 219 15.87 5.61 2.59
CA GLY A 219 16.82 4.99 1.69
C GLY A 219 16.29 4.85 0.26
N SER A 220 14.98 4.91 0.05
CA SER A 220 14.34 4.77 -1.25
C SER A 220 14.20 6.11 -1.97
N THR A 221 14.44 6.12 -3.28
CA THR A 221 14.20 7.29 -4.14
C THR A 221 12.75 7.31 -4.66
N GLY A 222 12.38 8.36 -5.39
CA GLY A 222 11.06 8.45 -6.01
C GLY A 222 9.99 9.10 -5.15
N ILE A 223 8.73 8.83 -5.48
CA ILE A 223 7.54 9.37 -4.81
C ILE A 223 6.44 8.30 -4.76
N PRO A 224 5.63 8.24 -3.69
CA PRO A 224 4.68 7.15 -3.47
C PRO A 224 3.35 7.43 -4.19
N PHE A 225 3.33 7.29 -5.52
CA PHE A 225 2.08 7.14 -6.27
C PHE A 225 1.74 5.66 -6.45
N PRO A 226 0.47 5.31 -6.71
CA PRO A 226 0.04 3.91 -6.88
C PRO A 226 0.91 3.09 -7.84
N GLN A 227 1.31 3.67 -8.98
CA GLN A 227 2.17 2.96 -9.93
C GLN A 227 3.59 2.77 -9.41
N ASN A 228 4.15 3.73 -8.66
CA ASN A 228 5.48 3.60 -8.08
C ASN A 228 5.49 2.54 -6.96
N GLU A 229 4.43 2.47 -6.16
CA GLU A 229 4.23 1.41 -5.16
C GLU A 229 4.22 0.02 -5.83
N ALA A 230 3.46 -0.13 -6.92
CA ALA A 230 3.42 -1.36 -7.71
C ALA A 230 4.80 -1.73 -8.28
N ASN A 231 5.51 -0.77 -8.89
CA ASN A 231 6.85 -0.99 -9.45
C ASN A 231 7.87 -1.38 -8.37
N ALA A 232 7.77 -0.79 -7.17
CA ALA A 232 8.62 -1.12 -6.03
C ALA A 232 8.35 -2.52 -5.51
N MET A 233 7.08 -2.90 -5.37
CA MET A 233 6.69 -4.24 -4.93
C MET A 233 7.11 -5.32 -5.94
N ASP A 234 6.96 -5.02 -7.23
CA ASP A 234 7.39 -5.91 -8.31
C ASP A 234 8.87 -6.30 -8.15
N VAL A 235 9.77 -5.30 -8.04
CA VAL A 235 11.20 -5.59 -7.90
C VAL A 235 11.54 -6.28 -6.57
N VAL A 236 10.78 -6.02 -5.50
CA VAL A 236 10.94 -6.71 -4.21
C VAL A 236 10.59 -8.20 -4.33
N ILE A 237 9.50 -8.55 -5.00
CA ILE A 237 9.10 -9.95 -5.25
C ILE A 237 10.11 -10.63 -6.19
N GLN A 238 10.51 -9.96 -7.26
CA GLN A 238 11.51 -10.47 -8.21
C GLN A 238 12.85 -10.74 -7.51
N PHE A 239 13.26 -9.88 -6.58
CA PHE A 239 14.44 -10.10 -5.74
C PHE A 239 14.28 -11.32 -4.83
N ALA A 240 13.13 -11.46 -4.16
CA ALA A 240 12.84 -12.61 -3.31
C ALA A 240 12.93 -13.95 -4.08
N VAL A 241 12.38 -14.00 -5.29
CA VAL A 241 12.37 -15.21 -6.10
C VAL A 241 13.74 -15.49 -6.73
N HIS A 242 14.28 -14.51 -7.47
CA HIS A 242 15.44 -14.76 -8.33
C HIS A 242 16.80 -14.60 -7.65
N LYS A 243 16.86 -13.91 -6.50
CA LYS A 243 18.10 -13.71 -5.75
C LYS A 243 18.10 -14.42 -4.40
N LEU A 244 16.99 -14.37 -3.66
CA LEU A 244 16.91 -15.01 -2.35
C LEU A 244 16.50 -16.49 -2.43
N GLY A 245 15.91 -16.90 -3.57
CA GLY A 245 15.59 -18.30 -3.87
C GLY A 245 14.35 -18.83 -3.17
N PHE A 246 13.39 -17.96 -2.82
CA PHE A 246 12.09 -18.39 -2.33
C PHE A 246 11.13 -18.65 -3.49
N GLN A 247 10.28 -19.66 -3.36
CA GLN A 247 9.19 -19.88 -4.31
C GLN A 247 8.00 -18.97 -3.94
N LEU A 248 7.19 -18.56 -4.92
CA LEU A 248 5.98 -17.77 -4.64
C LEU A 248 5.06 -18.47 -3.61
N SER A 249 4.96 -19.79 -3.69
CA SER A 249 4.20 -20.63 -2.75
C SER A 249 4.70 -20.64 -1.31
N ASP A 250 5.89 -20.08 -1.07
CA ASP A 250 6.53 -19.95 0.25
C ASP A 250 6.60 -18.49 0.71
N ILE A 251 5.93 -17.57 0.00
CA ILE A 251 5.90 -16.14 0.32
C ILE A 251 4.55 -15.76 0.92
N VAL A 252 4.58 -15.12 2.08
CA VAL A 252 3.44 -14.42 2.69
C VAL A 252 3.64 -12.92 2.49
N ILE A 253 2.61 -12.22 2.02
CA ILE A 253 2.61 -10.76 2.08
C ILE A 253 1.90 -10.33 3.36
N TYR A 254 2.62 -9.60 4.21
CA TYR A 254 2.06 -8.99 5.41
C TYR A 254 2.02 -7.47 5.21
N ALA A 255 0.88 -6.86 5.50
CA ALA A 255 0.73 -5.43 5.35
C ALA A 255 0.01 -4.79 6.51
N TRP A 256 0.45 -3.57 6.84
CA TRP A 256 -0.19 -2.73 7.82
C TRP A 256 -0.78 -1.48 7.15
N SER A 257 -2.05 -1.16 7.46
CA SER A 257 -2.70 0.08 7.06
C SER A 257 -2.66 0.30 5.53
N ILE A 258 -2.17 1.46 5.07
CA ILE A 258 -2.07 1.81 3.64
C ILE A 258 -1.24 0.80 2.83
N GLY A 259 -0.30 0.08 3.46
CA GLY A 259 0.47 -0.98 2.82
C GLY A 259 -0.40 -2.09 2.24
N GLY A 260 -1.66 -2.20 2.71
CA GLY A 260 -2.66 -3.10 2.15
C GLY A 260 -2.94 -2.87 0.66
N PHE A 261 -2.77 -1.65 0.15
CA PHE A 261 -2.85 -1.39 -1.29
C PHE A 261 -1.74 -2.13 -2.04
N THR A 262 -0.49 -1.91 -1.63
CA THR A 262 0.66 -2.53 -2.28
C THR A 262 0.63 -4.06 -2.14
N ALA A 263 0.15 -4.56 -1.01
CA ALA A 263 0.01 -5.98 -0.74
C ALA A 263 -1.11 -6.66 -1.53
N SER A 264 -2.27 -6.01 -1.68
CA SER A 264 -3.36 -6.53 -2.52
C SER A 264 -2.97 -6.49 -4.01
N TRP A 265 -2.21 -5.47 -4.45
CA TRP A 265 -1.58 -5.47 -5.77
C TRP A 265 -0.62 -6.65 -5.98
N ALA A 266 0.20 -6.97 -4.97
CA ALA A 266 1.16 -8.08 -5.03
C ALA A 266 0.45 -9.41 -5.31
N VAL A 267 -0.55 -9.77 -4.49
CA VAL A 267 -1.25 -11.06 -4.62
C VAL A 267 -2.19 -11.11 -5.83
N MET A 268 -2.66 -9.96 -6.31
CA MET A 268 -3.39 -9.88 -7.59
C MET A 268 -2.47 -10.19 -8.77
N SER A 269 -1.23 -9.69 -8.74
CA SER A 269 -0.26 -9.81 -9.85
C SER A 269 0.53 -11.12 -9.82
N TYR A 270 0.71 -11.70 -8.63
CA TYR A 270 1.42 -12.94 -8.36
C TYR A 270 0.49 -13.92 -7.62
N PRO A 271 -0.49 -14.52 -8.30
CA PRO A 271 -1.53 -15.33 -7.68
C PRO A 271 -1.03 -16.61 -7.00
N GLU A 272 0.20 -17.05 -7.30
CA GLU A 272 0.87 -18.20 -6.68
C GLU A 272 1.44 -17.89 -5.29
N ILE A 273 1.41 -16.61 -4.85
CA ILE A 273 1.81 -16.23 -3.50
C ILE A 273 1.02 -17.03 -2.47
N GLN A 274 1.72 -17.51 -1.43
CA GLN A 274 1.19 -18.44 -0.43
C GLN A 274 -0.08 -17.94 0.26
N SER A 275 -0.06 -16.69 0.74
CA SER A 275 -1.17 -16.09 1.46
C SER A 275 -0.96 -14.58 1.71
N LEU A 276 -2.05 -13.91 2.12
CA LEU A 276 -2.07 -12.49 2.46
C LEU A 276 -2.53 -12.29 3.91
N VAL A 277 -1.81 -11.46 4.67
CA VAL A 277 -2.20 -10.98 5.99
C VAL A 277 -2.33 -9.45 5.96
N LEU A 278 -3.52 -8.92 6.25
CA LEU A 278 -3.78 -7.48 6.30
C LEU A 278 -4.13 -7.06 7.74
N ASP A 279 -3.26 -6.30 8.38
CA ASP A 279 -3.48 -5.71 9.70
C ASP A 279 -3.90 -4.25 9.59
N ALA A 280 -5.01 -3.90 10.22
CA ALA A 280 -5.52 -2.52 10.29
C ALA A 280 -5.65 -1.86 8.91
N SER A 281 -6.06 -2.64 7.90
CA SER A 281 -6.23 -2.16 6.52
C SER A 281 -7.69 -1.80 6.22
N PHE A 282 -7.92 -1.29 5.02
CA PHE A 282 -9.20 -0.77 4.55
C PHE A 282 -9.53 -1.28 3.14
N ASP A 283 -10.77 -1.12 2.73
CA ASP A 283 -11.25 -1.53 1.41
C ASP A 283 -11.00 -0.49 0.31
N ASP A 284 -11.19 0.80 0.63
CA ASP A 284 -11.10 1.93 -0.30
C ASP A 284 -10.64 3.18 0.48
N LEU A 285 -9.74 3.96 -0.11
CA LEU A 285 -9.25 5.22 0.48
C LEU A 285 -10.32 6.32 0.50
N LEU A 286 -11.24 6.37 -0.46
CA LEU A 286 -12.14 7.52 -0.62
C LEU A 286 -12.95 7.84 0.65
N PRO A 287 -13.60 6.88 1.34
CA PRO A 287 -14.32 7.16 2.58
C PRO A 287 -13.44 7.77 3.67
N LEU A 288 -12.19 7.31 3.80
CA LEU A 288 -11.22 7.82 4.77
C LEU A 288 -10.77 9.24 4.42
N ALA A 289 -10.50 9.51 3.13
CA ALA A 289 -10.17 10.85 2.66
C ALA A 289 -11.32 11.84 2.90
N LEU A 290 -12.57 11.41 2.69
CA LEU A 290 -13.74 12.25 2.93
C LEU A 290 -14.00 12.54 4.41
N LYS A 291 -13.60 11.65 5.32
CA LYS A 291 -13.64 11.93 6.78
C LYS A 291 -12.70 13.07 7.15
N VAL A 292 -11.48 13.05 6.62
CA VAL A 292 -10.42 13.99 7.02
C VAL A 292 -10.56 15.35 6.34
N MET A 293 -11.05 15.38 5.10
CA MET A 293 -11.11 16.60 4.30
C MET A 293 -12.40 17.40 4.57
N PRO A 294 -12.38 18.74 4.41
CA PRO A 294 -13.57 19.56 4.58
C PRO A 294 -14.73 19.13 3.68
N SER A 295 -15.95 19.03 4.23
CA SER A 295 -17.15 18.55 3.52
C SER A 295 -17.44 19.32 2.22
N ASN A 296 -17.12 20.62 2.18
CA ASN A 296 -17.29 21.48 1.00
C ASN A 296 -16.38 21.09 -0.17
N TRP A 297 -15.34 20.27 0.06
CA TRP A 297 -14.40 19.80 -0.95
C TRP A 297 -14.72 18.40 -1.47
N ARG A 298 -15.80 17.78 -1.00
CA ARG A 298 -16.15 16.38 -1.32
C ARG A 298 -16.05 16.04 -2.82
N PRO A 299 -16.63 16.82 -3.76
CA PRO A 299 -16.49 16.53 -5.18
C PRO A 299 -15.04 16.54 -5.66
N LEU A 300 -14.24 17.51 -5.19
CA LEU A 300 -12.84 17.67 -5.58
C LEU A 300 -11.95 16.57 -4.99
N VAL A 301 -12.17 16.20 -3.73
CA VAL A 301 -11.50 15.09 -3.05
C VAL A 301 -11.82 13.78 -3.77
N GLN A 302 -13.10 13.54 -4.08
CA GLN A 302 -13.51 12.37 -4.84
C GLN A 302 -12.81 12.30 -6.20
N TYR A 303 -12.80 13.40 -6.95
CA TYR A 303 -12.09 13.44 -8.23
C TYR A 303 -10.58 13.18 -8.06
N THR A 304 -9.94 13.85 -7.09
CA THR A 304 -8.49 13.71 -6.84
C THR A 304 -8.12 12.27 -6.48
N VAL A 305 -8.82 11.66 -5.53
CA VAL A 305 -8.58 10.28 -5.10
C VAL A 305 -8.77 9.34 -6.29
N ARG A 306 -9.90 9.40 -7.00
CA ARG A 306 -10.19 8.45 -8.08
C ARG A 306 -9.25 8.54 -9.28
N HIS A 307 -8.69 9.73 -9.58
CA HIS A 307 -7.84 9.89 -10.76
C HIS A 307 -6.34 9.79 -10.47
N TYR A 308 -5.89 10.14 -9.27
CA TYR A 308 -4.46 10.22 -8.96
C TYR A 308 -3.98 9.26 -7.88
N ILE A 309 -4.85 8.90 -6.92
CA ILE A 309 -4.49 8.05 -5.79
C ILE A 309 -5.62 7.06 -5.47
N ASN A 310 -6.04 6.29 -6.47
CA ASN A 310 -7.14 5.34 -6.31
C ASN A 310 -6.66 4.08 -5.58
N LEU A 311 -6.54 4.16 -4.26
CA LEU A 311 -6.18 3.00 -3.43
C LEU A 311 -7.45 2.19 -3.12
N ASN A 312 -7.77 1.25 -4.01
CA ASN A 312 -8.91 0.35 -3.90
C ASN A 312 -8.43 -1.09 -3.64
N ASN A 313 -8.15 -1.38 -2.37
CA ASN A 313 -7.60 -2.65 -1.94
C ASN A 313 -8.58 -3.80 -2.20
N ALA A 314 -9.89 -3.55 -2.03
CA ALA A 314 -10.90 -4.56 -2.26
C ALA A 314 -10.90 -5.01 -3.73
N GLU A 315 -10.91 -4.10 -4.70
CA GLU A 315 -10.91 -4.44 -6.12
C GLU A 315 -9.69 -5.29 -6.55
N GLN A 316 -8.53 -5.04 -5.94
CA GLN A 316 -7.34 -5.86 -6.15
C GLN A 316 -7.47 -7.22 -5.45
N LEU A 317 -7.88 -7.22 -4.19
CA LEU A 317 -8.01 -8.43 -3.37
C LEU A 317 -9.01 -9.44 -3.93
N LEU A 318 -10.11 -8.99 -4.53
CA LEU A 318 -11.12 -9.88 -5.12
C LEU A 318 -10.56 -10.75 -6.26
N LYS A 319 -9.44 -10.38 -6.85
CA LYS A 319 -8.79 -11.16 -7.92
C LYS A 319 -7.87 -12.25 -7.37
N TYR A 320 -7.56 -12.23 -6.07
CA TYR A 320 -6.71 -13.21 -5.43
C TYR A 320 -7.51 -14.40 -4.92
N GLN A 321 -7.10 -15.60 -5.36
CA GLN A 321 -7.77 -16.86 -5.07
C GLN A 321 -7.26 -17.52 -3.79
N GLY A 322 -6.07 -17.13 -3.31
CA GLY A 322 -5.43 -17.77 -2.18
C GLY A 322 -5.98 -17.36 -0.80
N PRO A 323 -5.37 -17.88 0.27
CA PRO A 323 -5.76 -17.63 1.66
C PRO A 323 -5.55 -16.18 2.10
N VAL A 324 -6.52 -15.61 2.84
CA VAL A 324 -6.49 -14.22 3.32
C VAL A 324 -6.85 -14.18 4.80
N LEU A 325 -6.07 -13.46 5.60
CA LEU A 325 -6.39 -13.11 6.99
C LEU A 325 -6.48 -11.60 7.13
N LEU A 326 -7.60 -11.12 7.66
CA LEU A 326 -7.81 -9.75 8.06
C LEU A 326 -7.67 -9.65 9.58
N ILE A 327 -6.84 -8.74 10.06
CA ILE A 327 -6.72 -8.40 11.48
C ILE A 327 -7.38 -7.04 11.66
N ARG A 328 -8.56 -7.04 12.28
CA ARG A 328 -9.33 -5.83 12.57
C ARG A 328 -8.99 -5.36 13.98
N ARG A 329 -8.46 -4.15 14.05
CA ARG A 329 -8.22 -3.47 15.33
C ARG A 329 -9.52 -2.87 15.84
N THR A 330 -9.97 -3.30 17.02
CA THR A 330 -11.30 -2.92 17.51
C THR A 330 -11.38 -1.50 18.06
N ARG A 331 -10.23 -0.88 18.39
CA ARG A 331 -10.13 0.51 18.85
C ARG A 331 -9.42 1.41 17.85
N ASP A 332 -9.55 1.10 16.56
CA ASP A 332 -8.83 1.81 15.49
C ASP A 332 -9.43 3.19 15.22
N GLU A 333 -8.60 4.22 15.41
CA GLU A 333 -8.97 5.63 15.23
C GLU A 333 -8.70 6.17 13.81
N ILE A 334 -7.94 5.43 13.00
CA ILE A 334 -7.42 5.88 11.70
C ILE A 334 -8.22 5.31 10.53
N ILE A 335 -8.50 4.00 10.54
CA ILE A 335 -9.26 3.33 9.47
C ILE A 335 -10.77 3.26 9.75
N THR A 336 -11.28 4.15 10.59
CA THR A 336 -12.71 4.35 10.86
C THR A 336 -13.25 5.56 10.14
N THR A 337 -14.53 5.58 9.76
CA THR A 337 -15.20 6.74 9.12
C THR A 337 -16.04 7.60 10.06
N ALA A 338 -16.21 7.20 11.32
CA ALA A 338 -16.93 8.00 12.33
C ALA A 338 -15.96 8.87 13.15
N ASP A 339 -16.50 9.98 13.68
CA ASP A 339 -15.77 10.89 14.59
C ASP A 339 -15.74 10.40 16.04
N THR A 340 -16.68 9.51 16.40
CA THR A 340 -16.75 8.83 17.69
C THR A 340 -16.31 7.38 17.56
N GLU A 341 -16.02 6.73 18.68
CA GLU A 341 -15.76 5.29 18.73
C GLU A 341 -16.98 4.52 18.20
N ASP A 342 -16.91 4.13 16.94
CA ASP A 342 -17.90 3.29 16.26
C ASP A 342 -17.16 2.20 15.47
N ILE A 343 -17.16 1.00 16.03
CA ILE A 343 -16.51 -0.16 15.45
C ILE A 343 -17.10 -0.52 14.08
N MET A 344 -18.37 -0.19 13.81
CA MET A 344 -19.00 -0.47 12.54
C MET A 344 -18.46 0.41 11.42
N SER A 345 -17.92 1.58 11.75
CA SER A 345 -17.28 2.49 10.80
C SER A 345 -15.88 2.05 10.36
N ASN A 346 -15.32 0.99 10.96
CA ASN A 346 -14.01 0.44 10.59
C ASN A 346 -14.06 -0.13 9.15
N ARG A 347 -13.19 0.38 8.27
CA ARG A 347 -13.16 -0.01 6.85
C ARG A 347 -12.72 -1.46 6.61
N GLY A 348 -12.11 -2.11 7.60
CA GLY A 348 -11.87 -3.56 7.57
C GLY A 348 -13.18 -4.37 7.49
N ASN A 349 -14.28 -3.85 8.04
CA ASN A 349 -15.60 -4.47 7.95
C ASN A 349 -16.08 -4.54 6.48
N ASP A 350 -15.98 -3.42 5.76
CA ASP A 350 -16.34 -3.36 4.34
C ASP A 350 -15.42 -4.24 3.49
N LEU A 351 -14.14 -4.33 3.83
CA LEU A 351 -13.19 -5.21 3.15
C LEU A 351 -13.58 -6.68 3.29
N LEU A 352 -13.90 -7.13 4.50
CA LEU A 352 -14.38 -8.50 4.76
C LEU A 352 -15.68 -8.77 4.00
N LEU A 353 -16.67 -7.88 4.12
CA LEU A 353 -17.97 -8.07 3.49
C LEU A 353 -17.85 -8.18 1.97
N LYS A 354 -17.05 -7.31 1.33
CA LYS A 354 -16.79 -7.39 -0.12
C LYS A 354 -16.11 -8.70 -0.50
N LEU A 355 -15.10 -9.13 0.26
CA LEU A 355 -14.39 -10.39 0.02
C LEU A 355 -15.33 -11.60 0.11
N LEU A 356 -16.13 -11.69 1.18
CA LEU A 356 -17.05 -12.80 1.37
C LEU A 356 -18.20 -12.77 0.35
N GLN A 357 -18.74 -11.60 0.01
CA GLN A 357 -19.77 -11.46 -1.03
C GLN A 357 -19.28 -11.93 -2.39
N PHE A 358 -18.03 -11.63 -2.72
CA PHE A 358 -17.41 -12.12 -3.95
C PHE A 358 -17.15 -13.63 -3.89
N ARG A 359 -16.54 -14.13 -2.81
CA ARG A 359 -16.13 -15.55 -2.73
C ARG A 359 -17.31 -16.49 -2.55
N TYR A 360 -18.35 -16.07 -1.83
CA TYR A 360 -19.47 -16.91 -1.42
C TYR A 360 -20.83 -16.22 -1.65
N PRO A 361 -21.17 -15.84 -2.89
CA PRO A 361 -22.34 -15.00 -3.18
C PRO A 361 -23.67 -15.62 -2.75
N LYS A 362 -23.79 -16.96 -2.76
CA LYS A 362 -25.03 -17.66 -2.37
C LYS A 362 -25.19 -17.79 -0.85
N ILE A 363 -24.10 -17.72 -0.09
CA ILE A 363 -24.10 -17.59 1.38
C ILE A 363 -24.37 -16.12 1.76
N MET A 364 -23.63 -15.19 1.16
CA MET A 364 -23.65 -13.76 1.47
C MET A 364 -24.79 -13.00 0.78
N THR A 365 -25.99 -13.58 0.83
CA THR A 365 -27.25 -12.88 0.54
C THR A 365 -27.54 -11.80 1.58
N ASP A 366 -28.63 -11.02 1.41
CA ASP A 366 -29.03 -9.96 2.35
C ASP A 366 -29.04 -10.43 3.81
N GLU A 367 -29.52 -11.65 4.05
CA GLU A 367 -29.55 -12.26 5.37
C GLU A 367 -28.15 -12.65 5.89
N GLY A 368 -27.29 -13.21 5.03
CA GLY A 368 -25.90 -13.51 5.38
C GLY A 368 -25.11 -12.23 5.74
N ILE A 369 -25.30 -11.17 4.94
CA ILE A 369 -24.70 -9.86 5.20
C ILE A 369 -25.21 -9.29 6.52
N ARG A 370 -26.52 -9.42 6.82
CA ARG A 370 -27.12 -8.94 8.06
C ARG A 370 -26.52 -9.61 9.29
N VAL A 371 -26.40 -10.94 9.30
CA VAL A 371 -25.85 -11.66 10.47
C VAL A 371 -24.35 -11.38 10.65
N VAL A 372 -23.58 -11.28 9.56
CA VAL A 372 -22.17 -10.88 9.64
C VAL A 372 -22.04 -9.45 10.16
N ARG A 373 -22.90 -8.52 9.75
CA ARG A 373 -22.92 -7.16 10.32
C ARG A 373 -23.27 -7.14 11.81
N GLN A 374 -24.17 -8.03 12.27
CA GLN A 374 -24.46 -8.19 13.70
C GLN A 374 -23.22 -8.67 14.47
N TRP A 375 -22.46 -9.62 13.92
CA TRP A 375 -21.19 -10.06 14.50
C TRP A 375 -20.11 -8.96 14.47
N LEU A 376 -19.99 -8.21 13.38
CA LEU A 376 -19.04 -7.09 13.26
C LEU A 376 -19.34 -5.94 14.23
N ALA A 377 -20.60 -5.79 14.66
CA ALA A 377 -21.02 -4.79 15.64
C ALA A 377 -20.62 -5.16 17.08
N ALA A 378 -20.21 -6.41 17.33
CA ALA A 378 -19.72 -6.83 18.62
C ALA A 378 -18.41 -6.10 18.95
N SER A 379 -18.38 -5.49 20.14
CA SER A 379 -17.27 -4.66 20.62
C SER A 379 -16.16 -5.47 21.31
N ASN A 380 -16.48 -6.71 21.70
CA ASN A 380 -15.60 -7.58 22.47
C ASN A 380 -15.90 -9.06 22.19
N HIS A 381 -14.99 -9.93 22.64
CA HIS A 381 -15.07 -11.37 22.42
C HIS A 381 -16.35 -12.03 22.99
N ILE A 382 -16.88 -11.53 24.11
CA ILE A 382 -18.09 -12.09 24.73
C ILE A 382 -19.31 -11.85 23.83
N GLU A 383 -19.45 -10.63 23.31
CA GLU A 383 -20.52 -10.27 22.37
C GLU A 383 -20.40 -11.06 21.06
N GLU A 384 -19.19 -11.20 20.52
CA GLU A 384 -18.93 -12.00 19.32
C GLU A 384 -19.39 -13.45 19.52
N MET A 385 -18.98 -14.07 20.64
CA MET A 385 -19.35 -15.44 20.99
C MET A 385 -20.85 -15.58 21.26
N SER A 386 -21.50 -14.55 21.80
CA SER A 386 -22.95 -14.51 22.00
C SER A 386 -23.69 -14.53 20.67
N VAL A 387 -23.28 -13.72 19.69
CA VAL A 387 -23.84 -13.77 18.33
C VAL A 387 -23.60 -15.13 17.70
N TYR A 388 -22.38 -15.65 17.77
CA TYR A 388 -22.01 -16.94 17.18
C TYR A 388 -22.82 -18.10 17.77
N SER A 389 -22.97 -18.14 19.10
CA SER A 389 -23.74 -19.18 19.79
C SER A 389 -25.25 -19.02 19.58
N GLY A 390 -25.74 -17.78 19.44
CA GLY A 390 -27.16 -17.49 19.23
C GLY A 390 -27.69 -17.94 17.86
N TYR A 391 -26.81 -18.13 16.87
CA TYR A 391 -27.12 -18.76 15.58
C TYR A 391 -26.72 -20.24 15.54
N GLU A 392 -26.38 -20.84 16.69
CA GLU A 392 -26.05 -22.27 16.81
C GLU A 392 -25.02 -22.74 15.76
N VAL A 393 -24.00 -21.92 15.50
CA VAL A 393 -23.02 -22.21 14.44
C VAL A 393 -22.22 -23.46 14.79
N ASP A 394 -22.39 -24.49 13.96
CA ASP A 394 -21.63 -25.75 14.05
C ASP A 394 -20.40 -25.68 13.12
N ASP A 395 -19.21 -25.54 13.73
CA ASP A 395 -17.92 -25.46 13.03
C ASP A 395 -17.61 -26.72 12.22
N ASP A 396 -17.98 -27.91 12.71
CA ASP A 396 -17.68 -29.20 12.07
C ASP A 396 -18.59 -29.40 10.85
N TRP A 397 -19.87 -29.05 11.01
CA TRP A 397 -20.83 -29.05 9.90
C TRP A 397 -20.42 -28.02 8.83
N CYS A 398 -20.08 -26.79 9.21
CA CYS A 398 -19.63 -25.76 8.27
C CYS A 398 -18.39 -26.20 7.48
N SER A 399 -17.40 -26.77 8.18
CA SER A 399 -16.18 -27.28 7.55
C SER A 399 -16.48 -28.42 6.56
N SER A 400 -17.34 -29.36 6.97
CA SER A 400 -17.76 -30.49 6.13
C SER A 400 -18.49 -30.05 4.86
N VAL A 401 -19.38 -29.06 4.97
CA VAL A 401 -20.08 -28.48 3.82
C VAL A 401 -19.08 -27.82 2.88
N LEU A 402 -18.18 -26.99 3.37
CA LEU A 402 -17.22 -26.31 2.50
C LEU A 402 -16.28 -27.32 1.82
N GLN A 403 -15.82 -28.35 2.53
CA GLN A 403 -14.94 -29.39 1.98
C GLN A 403 -15.61 -30.20 0.89
N SER A 404 -16.92 -30.46 0.98
CA SER A 404 -17.64 -31.18 -0.08
C SER A 404 -17.68 -30.39 -1.39
N TYR A 405 -17.69 -29.06 -1.33
CA TYR A 405 -17.59 -28.19 -2.52
C TYR A 405 -16.16 -28.05 -3.05
N GLN A 406 -15.14 -28.13 -2.18
CA GLN A 406 -13.73 -28.07 -2.59
C GLN A 406 -13.24 -29.37 -3.26
N ALA A 407 -13.89 -30.50 -2.97
CA ALA A 407 -13.51 -31.81 -3.52
C ALA A 407 -13.53 -31.84 -5.06
N ASP A 408 -14.30 -30.97 -5.71
CA ASP A 408 -14.14 -30.60 -7.12
C ASP A 408 -12.98 -29.60 -7.25
N ARG A 409 -11.75 -30.11 -7.37
CA ARG A 409 -10.47 -29.41 -7.14
C ARG A 409 -10.15 -28.18 -8.01
N ASP A 410 -11.03 -27.81 -8.95
CA ASP A 410 -10.82 -26.71 -9.90
C ASP A 410 -11.76 -25.50 -9.66
N VAL A 411 -12.50 -25.46 -8.56
CA VAL A 411 -13.44 -24.35 -8.32
C VAL A 411 -12.70 -23.14 -7.74
N LEU A 412 -12.26 -22.26 -8.63
CA LEU A 412 -11.89 -20.88 -8.29
C LEU A 412 -13.12 -20.15 -7.71
N PHE A 413 -12.89 -19.17 -6.84
CA PHE A 413 -13.94 -18.26 -6.42
C PHE A 413 -14.51 -17.50 -7.63
N PRO A 414 -15.82 -17.25 -7.69
CA PRO A 414 -16.85 -17.48 -6.65
C PRO A 414 -17.34 -18.93 -6.52
N TRP A 415 -17.63 -19.36 -5.29
CA TRP A 415 -18.25 -20.66 -5.01
C TRP A 415 -19.78 -20.57 -5.00
N SER A 416 -20.44 -21.61 -5.53
CA SER A 416 -21.91 -21.74 -5.54
C SER A 416 -22.52 -22.30 -4.24
N VAL A 417 -21.68 -22.62 -3.26
CA VAL A 417 -22.12 -23.10 -1.94
C VAL A 417 -23.17 -22.17 -1.34
N GLY A 418 -24.30 -22.74 -0.91
CA GLY A 418 -25.45 -22.00 -0.39
C GLY A 418 -26.67 -21.93 -1.32
N GLU A 419 -26.57 -22.35 -2.58
CA GLU A 419 -27.69 -22.25 -3.55
C GLU A 419 -28.95 -23.01 -3.12
N ASP A 420 -28.79 -24.26 -2.68
CA ASP A 420 -29.89 -25.13 -2.23
C ASP A 420 -29.98 -25.25 -0.70
N MET A 421 -29.36 -24.32 0.03
CA MET A 421 -29.31 -24.37 1.49
C MET A 421 -30.47 -23.62 2.14
N THR A 422 -30.88 -24.11 3.32
CA THR A 422 -31.83 -23.39 4.16
C THR A 422 -31.26 -22.03 4.58
N LEU A 423 -32.15 -21.11 4.95
CA LEU A 423 -31.74 -19.81 5.48
C LEU A 423 -30.81 -19.96 6.69
N GLU A 424 -31.09 -20.93 7.55
CA GLU A 424 -30.30 -21.19 8.74
C GLU A 424 -28.89 -21.67 8.42
N GLY A 425 -28.77 -22.65 7.51
CA GLY A 425 -27.44 -23.13 7.08
C GLY A 425 -26.59 -22.02 6.46
N ARG A 426 -27.20 -21.11 5.69
CA ARG A 426 -26.48 -19.94 5.14
C ARG A 426 -26.02 -18.96 6.21
N ARG A 427 -26.81 -18.71 7.25
CA ARG A 427 -26.42 -17.83 8.35
C ARG A 427 -25.24 -18.39 9.12
N GLN A 428 -25.27 -19.69 9.42
CA GLN A 428 -24.16 -20.37 10.09
C GLN A 428 -22.87 -20.27 9.28
N LEU A 429 -22.92 -20.62 7.99
CA LEU A 429 -21.77 -20.52 7.10
C LEU A 429 -21.25 -19.07 6.98
N ALA A 430 -22.12 -18.07 6.91
CA ALA A 430 -21.72 -16.67 6.83
C ALA A 430 -20.91 -16.23 8.06
N LEU A 431 -21.38 -16.59 9.26
CA LEU A 431 -20.68 -16.30 10.53
C LEU A 431 -19.38 -17.10 10.67
N PHE A 432 -19.41 -18.39 10.32
CA PHE A 432 -18.23 -19.25 10.30
C PHE A 432 -17.13 -18.65 9.41
N LEU A 433 -17.47 -18.30 8.17
CA LEU A 433 -16.54 -17.69 7.22
C LEU A 433 -16.03 -16.33 7.73
N ALA A 434 -16.88 -15.47 8.27
CA ALA A 434 -16.45 -14.20 8.85
C ALA A 434 -15.37 -14.40 9.92
N ARG A 435 -15.55 -15.38 10.82
CA ARG A 435 -14.59 -15.72 11.88
C ARG A 435 -13.31 -16.38 11.36
N LYS A 436 -13.35 -17.10 10.23
CA LYS A 436 -12.14 -17.67 9.61
C LYS A 436 -11.31 -16.64 8.85
N TYR A 437 -11.95 -15.66 8.23
CA TYR A 437 -11.27 -14.62 7.43
C TYR A 437 -10.84 -13.40 8.25
N MET A 438 -11.50 -13.10 9.37
CA MET A 438 -11.20 -11.95 10.20
C MET A 438 -10.97 -12.33 11.66
N ARG A 439 -9.91 -11.76 12.24
CA ARG A 439 -9.64 -11.79 13.67
C ARG A 439 -9.67 -10.38 14.25
N ASN A 440 -10.27 -10.25 15.43
CA ASN A 440 -10.25 -9.01 16.18
C ASN A 440 -9.00 -8.95 17.06
N PHE A 441 -8.33 -7.81 17.06
CA PHE A 441 -7.23 -7.50 17.96
C PHE A 441 -7.59 -6.24 18.74
N GLU A 442 -7.68 -6.35 20.06
CA GLU A 442 -8.08 -5.24 20.91
C GLU A 442 -6.94 -4.23 21.07
N SER A 443 -6.87 -3.28 20.13
CA SER A 443 -5.80 -2.28 20.12
C SER A 443 -6.15 -1.07 19.26
N THR A 444 -5.37 0.01 19.45
CA THR A 444 -5.37 1.20 18.60
C THR A 444 -4.50 0.99 17.35
N HIS A 445 -4.59 1.90 16.38
CA HIS A 445 -4.01 1.72 15.04
C HIS A 445 -2.49 1.50 15.04
N CYS A 446 -1.75 2.29 15.83
CA CYS A 446 -0.28 2.32 15.80
C CYS A 446 0.40 1.37 16.79
N THR A 447 -0.37 0.58 17.56
CA THR A 447 0.23 -0.39 18.49
C THR A 447 0.85 -1.55 17.69
N PRO A 448 2.12 -1.94 17.93
CA PRO A 448 2.71 -3.08 17.21
C PRO A 448 1.89 -4.36 17.38
N LEU A 449 1.69 -5.11 16.30
CA LEU A 449 1.07 -6.42 16.35
C LEU A 449 2.06 -7.42 16.98
N PRO A 450 1.74 -8.10 18.09
CA PRO A 450 2.65 -9.09 18.67
C PRO A 450 2.75 -10.32 17.77
N ALA A 451 3.90 -11.00 17.79
CA ALA A 451 4.13 -12.22 17.01
C ALA A 451 3.08 -13.32 17.27
N SER A 452 2.53 -13.37 18.48
CA SER A 452 1.46 -14.31 18.86
C SER A 452 0.15 -14.11 18.11
N GLU A 453 -0.09 -12.94 17.52
CA GLU A 453 -1.28 -12.63 16.71
C GLU A 453 -1.00 -12.73 15.19
N PHE A 454 0.25 -12.99 14.80
CA PHE A 454 0.60 -13.25 13.41
C PHE A 454 0.37 -14.72 13.08
N HIS A 455 -0.77 -15.01 12.45
CA HIS A 455 -1.18 -16.36 12.12
C HIS A 455 -1.20 -16.59 10.61
N SER A 456 -0.90 -17.82 10.21
CA SER A 456 -1.18 -18.27 8.85
C SER A 456 -2.67 -18.13 8.55
N PRO A 457 -3.05 -17.56 7.40
CA PRO A 457 -4.45 -17.48 7.00
C PRO A 457 -5.10 -18.85 6.89
N TRP A 458 -6.41 -18.90 7.19
CA TRP A 458 -7.19 -20.13 7.18
C TRP A 458 -7.18 -20.78 5.80
N ARG A 459 -7.00 -22.11 5.80
CA ARG A 459 -7.12 -23.01 4.65
C ARG A 459 -8.12 -24.08 5.01
N LEU A 460 -9.03 -24.35 4.09
CA LEU A 460 -10.06 -25.38 4.22
C LEU A 460 -9.49 -26.79 4.09
#